data_AF-X1FKN0-F1
#
_entry.id   AF-X1FKN0-F1
#
_cell.length_a   1.000
_cell.length_b   1.000
_cell.length_c   1.000
_cell.angle_alpha   90.00
_cell.angle_beta   90.00
_cell.angle_gamma   90.00
#
_symmetry.space_group_name_H-M   'P 1'
#
loop_
_entity.id
_entity.type
_entity.pdbx_description
1 polymer ?
#
loop_
_entity_poly.entity_id
_entity_poly.type
_entity_poly.pdbx_seq_one_letter_code
_entity_poly.pdbx_strand_id
1 'polypeptide(L)'
;MESKNVKFSPLLRDSILIIKEKRELAVKYQKYDKEYDYSYIKSIHIGLAIDEVANRIMDLLDLHLIKRKKWKTEYDAYNAWKGAVENIGILVFQISKISINEMRGFSISEIPYPTIVLNRKDSPLGRIFT
;
A
#
# COMPACT_ATOMS: atom_id res chain seq x y z
N MET A 1 -38.00 13.40 -1.29
CA MET A 1 -37.12 12.90 -0.22
C MET A 1 -35.77 12.60 -0.86
N GLU A 2 -34.84 13.55 -0.78
CA GLU A 2 -33.46 13.31 -1.22
C GLU A 2 -32.86 12.21 -0.35
N SER A 3 -32.59 11.07 -0.98
CA SER A 3 -31.81 10.00 -0.38
C SER A 3 -30.47 10.59 0.06
N LYS A 4 -30.22 10.63 1.37
CA LYS A 4 -28.93 11.00 1.98
C LYS A 4 -27.82 10.33 1.18
N ASN A 5 -27.04 11.11 0.45
CA ASN A 5 -25.97 10.65 -0.44
C ASN A 5 -25.01 9.73 0.33
N VAL A 6 -25.15 8.43 0.14
CA VAL A 6 -24.24 7.45 0.69
C VAL A 6 -22.93 7.62 -0.09
N LYS A 7 -21.97 8.34 0.51
CA LYS A 7 -20.68 8.71 -0.12
C LYS A 7 -19.86 7.52 -0.64
N PHE A 8 -20.05 6.33 -0.07
CA PHE A 8 -19.31 5.11 -0.40
C PHE A 8 -20.26 3.94 -0.54
N SER A 9 -20.10 3.15 -1.61
CA SER A 9 -20.91 1.98 -1.87
C SER A 9 -20.83 0.97 -0.73
N PRO A 10 -21.90 0.18 -0.50
CA PRO A 10 -21.85 -0.95 0.42
C PRO A 10 -20.69 -1.90 0.11
N LEU A 11 -20.44 -2.13 -1.17
CA LEU A 11 -19.36 -2.99 -1.65
C LEU A 11 -17.96 -2.51 -1.22
N LEU A 12 -17.72 -1.19 -1.21
CA LEU A 12 -16.45 -0.64 -0.71
C LEU A 12 -16.33 -0.85 0.80
N ARG A 13 -17.42 -0.64 1.55
CA ARG A 13 -17.43 -0.83 3.01
C ARG A 13 -17.17 -2.29 3.37
N ASP A 14 -17.82 -3.22 2.68
CA ASP A 14 -17.60 -4.66 2.86
C ASP A 14 -16.16 -5.03 2.53
N SER A 15 -15.59 -4.46 1.47
CA SER A 15 -14.19 -4.66 1.11
C SER A 15 -13.25 -4.17 2.21
N ILE A 16 -13.52 -3.01 2.82
CA ILE A 16 -12.72 -2.48 3.94
C ILE A 16 -12.79 -3.43 5.15
N LEU A 17 -13.97 -3.96 5.49
CA LEU A 17 -14.15 -4.92 6.58
C LEU A 17 -13.34 -6.20 6.33
N ILE A 18 -13.45 -6.78 5.13
CA ILE A 18 -12.69 -7.98 4.75
C ILE A 18 -11.18 -7.74 4.84
N ILE A 19 -10.71 -6.54 4.45
CA ILE A 19 -9.28 -6.21 4.55
C ILE A 19 -8.84 -6.10 6.02
N LYS A 20 -9.67 -5.49 6.88
CA LYS A 20 -9.39 -5.43 8.32
C LYS A 20 -9.30 -6.82 8.94
N GLU A 21 -10.26 -7.70 8.64
CA GLU A 21 -10.25 -9.10 9.12
C GLU A 21 -9.00 -9.86 8.65
N LYS A 22 -8.61 -9.70 7.37
CA LYS A 22 -7.37 -10.31 6.84
C LYS A 22 -6.13 -9.80 7.55
N ARG A 23 -6.07 -8.49 7.84
CA ARG A 23 -4.96 -7.91 8.60
C ARG A 23 -4.94 -8.45 10.03
N GLU A 24 -6.08 -8.48 10.72
CA GLU A 24 -6.19 -9.06 12.07
C GLU A 24 -5.71 -10.51 12.11
N LEU A 25 -6.03 -11.29 11.07
CA LEU A 25 -5.53 -12.66 10.93
C LEU A 25 -4.01 -12.71 10.77
N ALA A 26 -3.41 -11.83 9.94
CA ALA A 26 -1.97 -11.73 9.79
C ALA A 26 -1.29 -11.38 11.12
N VAL A 27 -1.82 -10.39 11.85
CA VAL A 27 -1.35 -10.01 13.19
C VAL A 27 -1.44 -11.18 14.17
N LYS A 28 -2.56 -11.92 14.16
CA LYS A 28 -2.75 -13.10 15.03
C LYS A 28 -1.66 -14.17 14.81
N TYR A 29 -1.20 -14.34 13.57
CA TYR A 29 -0.19 -15.34 13.20
C TYR A 29 1.21 -14.78 13.00
N GLN A 30 1.48 -13.53 13.41
CA GLN A 30 2.77 -12.86 13.19
C GLN A 30 4.00 -13.66 13.68
N LYS A 31 3.82 -14.48 14.73
CA LYS A 31 4.90 -15.28 15.32
C LYS A 31 5.42 -16.40 14.42
N TYR A 32 4.68 -16.73 13.36
CA TYR A 32 5.06 -17.74 12.36
C TYR A 32 5.70 -17.13 11.11
N ASP A 33 5.82 -15.80 11.07
CA ASP A 33 6.49 -15.06 10.01
C ASP A 33 7.84 -14.54 10.53
N LYS A 34 8.63 -13.91 9.66
CA LYS A 34 9.81 -13.15 10.07
C LYS A 34 9.39 -11.88 10.82
N GLU A 35 10.26 -11.41 11.72
CA GLU A 35 10.08 -10.12 12.35
C GLU A 35 10.39 -8.99 11.35
N TYR A 36 9.58 -7.93 11.40
CA TYR A 36 9.75 -6.72 10.61
C TYR A 36 10.05 -5.55 11.53
N ASP A 37 10.96 -4.68 11.09
CA ASP A 37 11.22 -3.42 11.78
C ASP A 37 10.28 -2.34 11.26
N TYR A 38 9.42 -1.82 12.14
CA TYR A 38 8.50 -0.71 11.85
C TYR A 38 8.98 0.63 12.43
N SER A 39 10.22 0.73 12.91
CA SER A 39 10.80 1.95 13.49
C SER A 39 10.75 3.16 12.54
N TYR A 40 10.70 2.90 11.23
CA TYR A 40 10.58 3.94 10.21
C TYR A 40 9.22 4.67 10.28
N ILE A 41 8.18 4.07 10.86
CA ILE A 41 6.85 4.69 10.98
C ILE A 41 6.94 5.84 11.98
N LYS A 42 6.56 7.05 11.52
CA LYS A 42 6.71 8.35 12.22
C LYS A 42 8.13 8.91 12.29
N SER A 43 9.09 8.34 11.55
CA SER A 43 10.46 8.89 11.48
C SER A 43 10.56 10.16 10.61
N ILE A 44 9.56 10.40 9.75
CA ILE A 44 9.49 11.55 8.84
C ILE A 44 8.59 12.64 9.45
N HIS A 45 9.03 13.90 9.38
CA HIS A 45 8.30 15.08 9.83
C HIS A 45 8.52 16.27 8.87
N ILE A 46 7.66 17.29 8.98
CA ILE A 46 7.59 18.42 8.03
C ILE A 46 8.88 19.25 7.91
N GLY A 47 9.78 19.16 8.89
CA GLY A 47 11.05 19.88 8.90
C GLY A 47 12.17 19.22 8.08
N LEU A 48 11.99 17.99 7.61
CA LEU A 48 13.00 17.30 6.80
C LEU A 48 13.00 17.81 5.35
N ALA A 49 14.19 17.86 4.76
CA ALA A 49 14.32 18.20 3.35
C ALA A 49 13.70 17.10 2.47
N ILE A 50 13.09 17.51 1.35
CA ILE A 50 12.40 16.57 0.44
C ILE A 50 13.35 15.51 -0.09
N ASP A 51 14.56 15.90 -0.51
CA ASP A 51 15.56 14.97 -1.04
C ASP A 51 16.05 13.98 0.02
N GLU A 52 16.12 14.41 1.28
CA GLU A 52 16.48 13.54 2.40
C GLU A 52 15.39 12.47 2.62
N VAL A 53 14.12 12.88 2.63
CA VAL A 53 12.99 11.97 2.76
C VAL A 53 12.94 10.98 1.61
N ALA A 54 13.14 11.46 0.38
CA ALA A 54 13.17 10.62 -0.81
C ALA A 54 14.26 9.55 -0.69
N ASN A 55 15.50 9.94 -0.36
CA ASN A 55 16.60 8.99 -0.21
C ASN A 55 16.33 7.96 0.90
N ARG A 56 15.82 8.38 2.06
CA ARG A 56 15.46 7.46 3.15
C ARG A 56 14.44 6.40 2.72
N ILE A 57 13.40 6.81 1.99
CA ILE A 57 12.39 5.88 1.44
C ILE A 57 13.04 4.92 0.42
N MET A 58 13.92 5.46 -0.43
CA MET A 58 14.60 4.66 -1.44
C MET A 58 15.53 3.60 -0.85
N ASP A 59 16.25 3.96 0.21
CA ASP A 59 17.14 3.06 0.94
C ASP A 59 16.35 2.00 1.69
N LEU A 60 15.24 2.39 2.36
CA LEU A 60 14.34 1.46 3.04
C LEU A 60 13.77 0.40 2.11
N LEU A 61 13.39 0.80 0.89
CA LEU A 61 12.81 -0.10 -0.11
C LEU A 61 13.87 -0.84 -0.95
N ASP A 62 15.16 -0.50 -0.78
CA ASP A 62 16.26 -1.01 -1.60
C ASP A 62 15.92 -0.93 -3.12
N LEU A 63 15.45 0.25 -3.56
CA LEU A 63 14.97 0.48 -4.94
C LEU A 63 15.80 1.52 -5.70
N HIS A 64 17.12 1.48 -5.55
CA HIS A 64 18.02 2.41 -6.25
C HIS A 64 17.89 2.39 -7.79
N LEU A 65 18.37 3.46 -8.45
CA LEU A 65 18.28 3.68 -9.91
C LEU A 65 18.70 2.46 -10.75
N ILE A 66 19.69 1.68 -10.29
CA ILE A 66 20.19 0.50 -11.00
C ILE A 66 19.11 -0.58 -11.13
N LYS A 67 18.26 -0.78 -10.12
CA LYS A 67 17.15 -1.73 -10.18
C LYS A 67 16.05 -1.23 -11.10
N ARG A 68 15.78 0.07 -11.08
CA ARG A 68 14.75 0.72 -11.91
C ARG A 68 15.06 0.67 -13.41
N LYS A 69 16.34 0.82 -13.78
CA LYS A 69 16.79 0.74 -15.18
C LYS A 69 16.54 -0.62 -15.85
N LYS A 70 16.28 -1.68 -15.07
CA LYS A 70 16.00 -3.03 -15.59
C LYS A 70 14.53 -3.26 -15.95
N TRP A 71 13.63 -2.37 -15.55
CA TRP A 71 12.20 -2.51 -15.82
C TRP A 71 11.91 -2.24 -17.30
N LYS A 72 11.27 -3.20 -17.98
CA LYS A 72 10.95 -3.08 -19.41
C LYS A 72 9.52 -2.60 -19.63
N THR A 73 8.65 -2.87 -18.66
CA THR A 73 7.22 -2.54 -18.70
C THR A 73 6.77 -1.85 -17.42
N GLU A 74 5.62 -1.19 -17.49
CA GLU A 74 4.94 -0.62 -16.32
C GLU A 74 4.53 -1.69 -15.29
N TYR A 75 4.29 -2.93 -15.72
CA TYR A 75 4.01 -4.06 -14.84
C TYR A 75 5.26 -4.54 -14.12
N ASP A 76 6.43 -4.53 -14.78
CA ASP A 76 7.71 -4.85 -14.11
C ASP A 76 7.97 -3.86 -12.98
N ALA A 77 7.76 -2.57 -13.26
CA ALA A 77 7.88 -1.50 -12.27
C ALA A 77 6.90 -1.71 -11.11
N TYR A 78 5.62 -1.94 -11.43
CA TYR A 78 4.59 -2.16 -10.41
C TYR A 78 4.91 -3.35 -9.49
N ASN A 79 5.28 -4.49 -10.08
CA ASN A 79 5.61 -5.69 -9.32
C ASN A 79 6.85 -5.49 -8.44
N ALA A 80 7.86 -4.76 -8.93
CA ALA A 80 9.05 -4.44 -8.15
C ALA A 80 8.73 -3.52 -6.96
N TRP A 81 7.92 -2.48 -7.17
CA TRP A 81 7.44 -1.61 -6.08
C TRP A 81 6.63 -2.38 -5.05
N LYS A 82 5.65 -3.17 -5.49
CA LYS A 82 4.83 -4.01 -4.62
C LYS A 82 5.71 -4.96 -3.79
N GLY A 83 6.64 -5.65 -4.43
CA GLY A 83 7.54 -6.58 -3.74
C GLY A 83 8.45 -5.90 -2.71
N ALA A 84 8.99 -4.72 -3.04
CA ALA A 84 9.81 -3.96 -2.10
C ALA A 84 9.04 -3.52 -0.85
N VAL A 85 7.79 -3.06 -1.04
CA VAL A 85 6.89 -2.68 0.05
C VAL A 85 6.49 -3.90 0.90
N GLU A 86 6.17 -5.04 0.27
CA GLU A 86 5.86 -6.28 0.99
C GLU A 86 7.05 -6.82 1.77
N ASN A 87 8.28 -6.65 1.26
CA ASN A 87 9.50 -7.14 1.91
C ASN A 87 9.77 -6.48 3.27
N ILE A 88 9.29 -5.25 3.48
CA ILE A 88 9.39 -4.50 4.75
C ILE A 88 8.17 -4.70 5.67
N GLY A 89 7.30 -5.66 5.34
CA GLY A 89 6.21 -6.09 6.23
C GLY A 89 4.93 -5.28 6.08
N ILE A 90 4.73 -4.60 4.94
CA ILE A 90 3.48 -3.94 4.57
C ILE A 90 2.67 -4.88 3.67
N LEU A 91 1.43 -5.18 4.04
CA LEU A 91 0.54 -6.02 3.22
C LEU A 91 -0.01 -5.21 2.05
N VAL A 92 0.10 -5.71 0.82
CA VAL A 92 -0.46 -5.06 -0.37
C VAL A 92 -1.57 -5.90 -0.99
N PHE A 93 -2.81 -5.48 -0.77
CA PHE A 93 -3.98 -6.12 -1.38
C PHE A 93 -4.43 -5.40 -2.65
N GLN A 94 -5.08 -6.16 -3.53
CA GLN A 94 -5.72 -5.60 -4.73
C GLN A 94 -7.19 -6.00 -4.77
N ILE A 95 -8.07 -5.03 -5.01
CA ILE A 95 -9.51 -5.23 -5.19
C ILE A 95 -9.95 -4.77 -6.58
N SER A 96 -10.93 -5.43 -7.20
CA SER A 96 -11.35 -5.15 -8.59
C SER A 96 -12.81 -4.76 -8.75
N LYS A 97 -13.65 -4.96 -7.73
CA LYS A 97 -15.10 -4.77 -7.87
C LYS A 97 -15.56 -3.32 -7.66
N ILE A 98 -14.67 -2.42 -7.26
CA ILE A 98 -14.94 -0.99 -7.01
C ILE A 98 -14.58 -0.16 -8.24
N SER A 99 -15.38 0.87 -8.55
CA SER A 99 -15.05 1.83 -9.61
C SER A 99 -13.80 2.64 -9.23
N ILE A 100 -12.94 2.93 -10.21
CA ILE A 100 -11.75 3.77 -9.98
C ILE A 100 -12.16 5.18 -9.54
N ASN A 101 -13.31 5.69 -10.01
CA ASN A 101 -13.85 7.00 -9.63
C ASN A 101 -14.33 7.04 -8.17
N GLU A 102 -14.61 5.89 -7.58
CA GLU A 102 -15.01 5.78 -6.17
C GLU A 102 -13.78 5.59 -5.27
N MET A 103 -12.84 4.73 -5.68
CA MET A 103 -11.62 4.46 -4.92
C MET A 103 -10.49 4.00 -5.86
N ARG A 104 -9.35 4.68 -5.78
CA ARG A 104 -8.06 4.23 -6.35
C ARG A 104 -7.29 3.33 -5.42
N GLY A 105 -7.30 3.64 -4.12
CA GLY A 105 -6.74 2.83 -3.05
C GLY A 105 -6.96 3.46 -1.68
N PHE A 106 -6.50 2.77 -0.64
CA PHE A 106 -6.47 3.28 0.73
C PHE A 106 -5.40 2.53 1.54
N SER A 107 -5.11 3.01 2.75
CA SER A 107 -4.15 2.37 3.65
C SER A 107 -4.64 2.29 5.10
N ILE A 108 -4.05 1.38 5.86
CA ILE A 108 -4.20 1.22 7.31
C ILE A 108 -2.78 1.30 7.89
N SER A 109 -2.48 2.38 8.63
CA SER A 109 -1.13 2.67 9.14
C SER A 109 -0.77 1.98 10.46
N GLU A 110 -1.67 1.14 10.97
CA GLU A 110 -1.48 0.42 12.23
C GLU A 110 -0.40 -0.67 12.08
N ILE A 111 0.43 -0.81 13.12
CA ILE A 111 1.41 -1.90 13.24
C ILE A 111 0.89 -3.00 14.17
N PRO A 112 1.32 -4.26 13.99
CA PRO A 112 2.14 -4.77 12.90
C PRO A 112 1.33 -4.93 11.60
N TYR A 113 2.01 -5.21 10.50
CA TYR A 113 1.41 -5.34 9.16
C TYR A 113 0.56 -4.13 8.73
N PRO A 114 1.16 -2.94 8.58
CA PRO A 114 0.51 -1.85 7.86
C PRO A 114 0.01 -2.36 6.52
N THR A 115 -1.11 -1.84 6.03
CA THR A 115 -1.77 -2.39 4.85
C THR A 115 -2.03 -1.31 3.83
N ILE A 116 -1.76 -1.61 2.57
CA ILE A 116 -2.10 -0.81 1.40
C ILE A 116 -3.08 -1.64 0.56
N VAL A 117 -4.12 -0.98 0.05
CA VAL A 117 -5.11 -1.60 -0.84
C VAL A 117 -5.20 -0.79 -2.11
N LEU A 118 -5.07 -1.47 -3.24
CA LEU A 118 -5.03 -0.87 -4.57
C LEU A 118 -6.23 -1.34 -5.41
N ASN A 119 -6.77 -0.47 -6.25
CA ASN A 119 -7.76 -0.86 -7.25
C ASN A 119 -7.06 -1.51 -8.44
N ARG A 120 -7.32 -2.80 -8.68
CA ARG A 120 -6.76 -3.54 -9.81
C ARG A 120 -7.21 -3.00 -11.17
N LYS A 121 -8.32 -2.25 -11.22
CA LYS A 121 -8.79 -1.60 -12.45
C LYS A 121 -7.95 -0.38 -12.82
N ASP A 122 -7.22 0.21 -11.88
CA ASP A 122 -6.32 1.33 -12.19
C ASP A 122 -5.08 0.85 -12.95
N SER A 123 -4.49 1.72 -13.77
CA SER A 123 -3.31 1.37 -14.54
C SER A 123 -2.15 0.99 -13.61
N PRO A 124 -1.15 0.20 -14.07
CA PRO A 124 0.03 -0.10 -13.26
C PRO A 124 0.69 1.16 -12.72
N LEU A 125 0.83 2.22 -13.54
CA LEU A 125 1.35 3.50 -13.10
C LEU A 125 0.44 4.21 -12.09
N GLY A 126 -0.88 4.16 -12.27
CA GLY A 126 -1.84 4.71 -11.30
C GLY A 126 -1.76 4.02 -9.94
N ARG A 127 -1.52 2.70 -9.94
CA ARG A 127 -1.29 1.90 -8.74
C ARG A 127 0.10 2.10 -8.11
N ILE A 128 1.10 2.55 -8.85
CA ILE A 128 2.40 2.95 -8.29
C ILE A 128 2.28 4.32 -7.61
N PHE A 129 1.49 5.23 -8.19
CA PHE A 129 1.26 6.56 -7.63
C PHE A 129 0.41 6.52 -6.34
N THR A 130 -0.58 5.63 -6.31
CA THR A 130 -1.50 5.44 -5.16
C THR A 130 -0.80 4.77 -3.99
#